data_AF-X1IET3-F1
#
_entry.id   AF-X1IET3-F1
#
_cell.length_a   1.000
_cell.length_b   1.000
_cell.length_c   1.000
_cell.angle_alpha   90.00
_cell.angle_beta   90.00
_cell.angle_gamma   90.00
#
_symmetry.space_group_name_H-M   'P 1'
#
loop_
_entity.id
_entity.type
_entity.pdbx_description
1 polymer ?
#
loop_
_entity_poly.entity_id
_entity_poly.type
_entity_poly.pdbx_seq_one_letter_code
_entity_poly.pdbx_strand_id
1 'polypeptide(L)'
;VDEERRLKMTFLNPGVFCGNSVNYILVNDNKIGEYYLLGLLNSSLLNWYFKVFSANSNVNCYEVNNFPIVLVSRGAQGNIKNLVGSILSAKQGNPQADTSELETKIDQMVYDLYDLTDKEIAIIEGKGE
;
A
#
# COMPACT_ATOMS: atom_id res chain seq x y z
N VAL A 1 19.27 5.03 -5.62
CA VAL A 1 17.83 5.09 -5.95
C VAL A 1 17.15 5.67 -4.72
N ASP A 2 17.17 6.99 -4.59
CA ASP A 2 16.65 7.73 -3.42
C ASP A 2 15.24 8.21 -3.69
N GLU A 3 14.33 7.29 -3.97
CA GLU A 3 12.92 7.63 -4.10
C GLU A 3 12.23 7.49 -2.75
N GLU A 4 11.45 8.51 -2.37
CA GLU A 4 10.72 8.56 -1.10
C GLU A 4 9.73 7.39 -0.98
N ARG A 5 8.93 7.14 -2.03
CA ARG A 5 8.03 6.00 -2.13
C ARG A 5 8.43 5.10 -3.29
N ARG A 6 8.85 3.87 -2.98
CA ARG A 6 9.26 2.86 -3.95
C ARG A 6 8.09 2.04 -4.48
N LEU A 7 7.11 1.76 -3.62
CA LEU A 7 5.87 1.09 -4.01
C LEU A 7 4.84 2.13 -4.46
N LYS A 8 4.32 1.96 -5.68
CA LYS A 8 3.25 2.76 -6.27
C LYS A 8 2.28 1.81 -6.97
N MET A 9 1.20 1.47 -6.29
CA MET A 9 0.28 0.42 -6.73
C MET A 9 -1.07 1.03 -7.10
N THR A 10 -1.70 0.53 -8.17
CA THR A 10 -3.04 0.93 -8.58
C THR A 10 -3.73 -0.21 -9.32
N PHE A 11 -5.05 -0.08 -9.54
CA PHE A 11 -5.78 -0.99 -10.40
C PHE A 11 -5.48 -0.75 -11.87
N LEU A 12 -5.44 -1.84 -12.62
CA LEU A 12 -5.28 -1.81 -14.06
C LEU A 12 -6.64 -1.92 -14.74
N ASN A 13 -6.92 -1.03 -15.67
CA ASN A 13 -8.17 -1.09 -16.44
C ASN A 13 -8.16 -2.27 -17.43
N PRO A 14 -9.32 -2.87 -17.72
CA PRO A 14 -9.42 -3.93 -18.73
C PRO A 14 -8.84 -3.50 -20.08
N GLY A 15 -8.05 -4.37 -20.70
CA GLY A 15 -7.42 -4.11 -22.01
C GLY A 15 -6.18 -3.22 -21.97
N VAL A 16 -5.75 -2.75 -20.79
CA VAL A 16 -4.46 -2.07 -20.63
C VAL A 16 -3.37 -3.11 -20.35
N PHE A 17 -2.24 -2.98 -21.04
CA PHE A 17 -1.06 -3.81 -20.83
C PHE A 17 0.10 -2.92 -20.36
N CYS A 18 0.73 -3.30 -19.26
CA CYS A 18 1.95 -2.70 -18.78
C CYS A 18 3.18 -3.29 -19.49
N GLY A 19 4.18 -2.45 -19.77
CA GLY A 19 5.49 -2.86 -20.27
C GLY A 19 6.41 -3.40 -19.16
N ASN A 20 7.68 -3.61 -19.50
CA ASN A 20 8.66 -4.33 -18.67
C ASN A 20 9.02 -3.67 -17.32
N SER A 21 8.55 -2.46 -17.05
CA SER A 21 8.89 -1.68 -15.84
C SER A 21 7.81 -1.73 -14.76
N VAL A 22 6.74 -2.50 -14.96
CA VAL A 22 5.62 -2.62 -14.01
C VAL A 22 5.30 -4.09 -13.79
N ASN A 23 5.05 -4.46 -12.55
CA ASN A 23 4.64 -5.80 -12.18
C ASN A 23 3.11 -5.91 -12.13
N TYR A 24 2.61 -7.12 -12.36
CA TYR A 24 1.21 -7.47 -12.13
C TYR A 24 1.08 -8.20 -10.80
N ILE A 25 0.05 -7.84 -10.03
CA ILE A 25 -0.38 -8.59 -8.86
C ILE A 25 -1.74 -9.19 -9.18
N LEU A 26 -1.82 -10.52 -9.18
CA LEU A 26 -3.06 -11.26 -9.37
C LEU A 26 -3.57 -11.73 -8.02
N VAL A 27 -4.76 -11.26 -7.63
CA VAL A 27 -5.38 -11.60 -6.35
C VAL A 27 -6.35 -12.77 -6.55
N ASN A 28 -5.90 -13.97 -6.18
CA ASN A 28 -6.68 -15.21 -6.31
C ASN A 28 -7.15 -15.77 -4.95
N ASP A 29 -7.23 -14.94 -3.92
CA ASP A 29 -7.69 -15.31 -2.59
C ASP A 29 -9.00 -14.59 -2.25
N ASN A 30 -10.06 -15.34 -1.97
CA ASN A 30 -11.38 -14.80 -1.64
C ASN A 30 -11.45 -14.17 -0.25
N LYS A 31 -10.46 -14.43 0.62
CA LYS A 31 -10.38 -13.87 1.97
C LYS A 31 -9.93 -12.43 1.96
N ILE A 32 -9.17 -12.00 0.95
CA ILE A 32 -8.62 -10.64 0.88
C ILE A 32 -9.37 -9.79 -0.16
N GLY A 33 -9.78 -8.59 0.24
CA GLY A 33 -10.37 -7.62 -0.66
C GLY A 33 -9.29 -6.87 -1.43
N GLU A 34 -9.46 -6.72 -2.74
CA GLU A 34 -8.50 -6.02 -3.60
C GLU A 34 -8.25 -4.57 -3.17
N TYR A 35 -9.30 -3.83 -2.76
CA TYR A 35 -9.16 -2.48 -2.21
C TYR A 35 -8.44 -2.45 -0.86
N TYR A 36 -8.68 -3.46 -0.02
CA TYR A 36 -7.98 -3.59 1.26
C TYR A 36 -6.48 -3.86 1.03
N LEU A 37 -6.17 -4.83 0.17
CA LEU A 37 -4.79 -5.12 -0.21
C LEU A 37 -4.12 -3.89 -0.83
N LEU A 38 -4.80 -3.15 -1.71
CA LEU A 38 -4.28 -1.93 -2.31
C LEU A 38 -3.93 -0.86 -1.27
N GLY A 39 -4.76 -0.73 -0.21
CA GLY A 39 -4.47 0.15 0.92
C GLY A 39 -3.22 -0.27 1.67
N LEU A 40 -3.07 -1.56 1.98
CA LEU A 40 -1.87 -2.08 2.62
C LEU A 40 -0.61 -1.85 1.77
N LEU A 41 -0.65 -2.22 0.49
CA LEU A 41 0.51 -2.16 -0.42
C LEU A 41 0.99 -0.73 -0.71
N ASN A 42 0.10 0.26 -0.58
CA ASN A 42 0.48 1.65 -0.67
C ASN A 42 0.79 2.30 0.68
N SER A 43 0.63 1.61 1.81
CA SER A 43 0.90 2.17 3.14
C SER A 43 2.38 2.54 3.33
N SER A 44 2.63 3.50 4.22
CA SER A 44 3.96 3.93 4.62
C SER A 44 4.74 2.79 5.29
N LEU A 45 4.07 1.94 6.07
CA LEU A 45 4.67 0.72 6.65
C LEU A 45 5.27 -0.21 5.58
N LEU A 46 4.47 -0.63 4.59
CA LEU A 46 4.97 -1.59 3.59
C LEU A 46 5.99 -0.95 2.64
N ASN A 47 5.90 0.36 2.40
CA ASN A 47 6.91 1.09 1.66
C ASN A 47 8.25 1.12 2.41
N TRP A 48 8.22 1.45 3.71
CA TRP A 48 9.38 1.41 4.59
C TRP A 48 9.97 0.00 4.68
N TYR A 49 9.13 -1.02 4.90
CA TYR A 49 9.54 -2.41 4.93
C TYR A 49 10.30 -2.79 3.65
N PHE A 50 9.71 -2.48 2.48
CA PHE A 50 10.37 -2.74 1.22
C PHE A 50 11.71 -2.00 1.09
N LYS A 51 11.77 -0.73 1.50
CA LYS A 51 13.00 0.08 1.44
C LYS A 51 14.12 -0.49 2.32
N VAL A 52 13.79 -1.00 3.50
CA VAL A 52 14.77 -1.59 4.43
C VAL A 52 15.36 -2.89 3.88
N PHE A 53 14.53 -3.75 3.30
CA PHE A 53 14.96 -5.10 2.90
C PHE A 53 15.37 -5.24 1.42
N SER A 54 14.96 -4.32 0.53
CA SER A 54 15.31 -4.36 -0.88
C SER A 54 16.57 -3.55 -1.20
N ALA A 55 17.68 -4.23 -1.48
CA ALA A 55 18.90 -3.63 -2.04
C ALA A 55 18.82 -3.36 -3.56
N ASN A 56 17.77 -3.85 -4.22
CA ASN A 56 17.60 -3.72 -5.67
C ASN A 56 17.10 -2.34 -6.07
N SER A 57 17.41 -1.89 -7.29
CA SER A 57 16.83 -0.68 -7.89
C SER A 57 15.36 -0.87 -8.32
N ASN A 58 15.05 -2.07 -8.84
CA ASN A 58 13.69 -2.43 -9.28
C ASN A 58 12.90 -3.06 -8.13
N VAL A 59 11.57 -2.93 -8.18
CA VAL A 59 10.67 -3.72 -7.34
C VAL A 59 10.53 -5.09 -7.98
N ASN A 60 11.02 -6.16 -7.36
CA ASN A 60 10.88 -7.51 -7.91
C ASN A 60 9.67 -8.25 -7.31
N CYS A 61 8.99 -9.06 -8.11
CA CYS A 61 7.81 -9.81 -7.65
C CYS A 61 8.10 -10.73 -6.47
N TYR A 62 9.29 -11.32 -6.38
CA TYR A 62 9.63 -12.21 -5.27
C TYR A 62 9.73 -11.46 -3.93
N GLU A 63 10.09 -10.18 -3.94
CA GLU A 63 10.14 -9.37 -2.72
C GLU A 63 8.72 -9.03 -2.26
N VAL A 64 7.85 -8.63 -3.21
CA VAL A 64 6.45 -8.32 -2.94
C VAL A 64 5.66 -9.56 -2.48
N ASN A 65 5.94 -10.73 -3.06
CA ASN A 65 5.29 -12.00 -2.67
C ASN A 65 5.59 -12.41 -1.22
N ASN A 66 6.67 -11.91 -0.63
CA ASN A 66 7.07 -12.19 0.74
C ASN A 66 6.58 -11.14 1.75
N PHE A 67 5.74 -10.19 1.32
CA PHE A 67 5.19 -9.21 2.25
C PHE A 67 4.37 -9.88 3.34
N PRO A 68 4.54 -9.45 4.61
CA PRO A 68 3.77 -9.97 5.73
C PRO A 68 2.35 -9.39 5.70
N ILE A 69 1.50 -9.80 4.76
CA ILE A 69 0.13 -9.28 4.62
C ILE A 69 -0.76 -9.82 5.75
N VAL A 70 -1.25 -8.93 6.62
CA VAL A 70 -2.18 -9.32 7.69
C VAL A 70 -3.57 -9.58 7.11
N LEU A 71 -4.09 -10.78 7.34
CA LEU A 71 -5.42 -11.18 6.95
C LEU A 71 -6.41 -11.00 8.10
N VAL A 72 -7.37 -10.10 7.92
CA VAL A 72 -8.50 -9.92 8.85
C VAL A 72 -9.80 -10.37 8.20
N SER A 73 -10.87 -10.50 9.00
CA SER A 73 -12.19 -10.86 8.51
C SER A 73 -12.67 -9.86 7.44
N ARG A 74 -13.51 -10.32 6.49
CA ARG A 74 -14.05 -9.46 5.42
C ARG A 74 -14.77 -8.21 5.94
N GLY A 75 -15.42 -8.31 7.10
CA GLY A 75 -16.07 -7.17 7.76
C GLY A 75 -15.05 -6.14 8.25
N ALA A 76 -13.96 -6.59 8.87
CA ALA A 76 -12.91 -5.71 9.39
C ALA A 76 -12.11 -4.99 8.29
N GLN A 77 -12.05 -5.55 7.07
CA GLN A 77 -11.41 -4.90 5.92
C GLN A 77 -12.16 -3.65 5.42
N GLY A 78 -13.41 -3.44 5.85
CA GLY A 78 -14.32 -2.45 5.29
C GLY A 78 -13.82 -1.00 5.41
N ASN A 79 -13.18 -0.64 6.51
CA ASN A 79 -12.73 0.73 6.75
C ASN A 79 -11.63 1.15 5.76
N ILE A 80 -10.55 0.36 5.64
CA ILE A 80 -9.47 0.61 4.67
C ILE A 80 -10.03 0.56 3.25
N LYS A 81 -10.87 -0.43 2.93
CA LYS A 81 -11.53 -0.54 1.62
C LYS A 81 -12.26 0.75 1.23
N ASN A 82 -13.05 1.31 2.16
CA ASN A 82 -13.84 2.50 1.88
C ASN A 82 -12.96 3.73 1.66
N LEU A 83 -11.91 3.92 2.46
CA LEU A 83 -10.95 5.01 2.29
C LEU A 83 -10.24 4.92 0.93
N VAL A 84 -9.78 3.72 0.54
CA VAL A 84 -9.17 3.49 -0.78
C VAL A 84 -10.17 3.79 -1.90
N GLY A 85 -11.42 3.39 -1.74
CA GLY A 85 -12.49 3.74 -2.68
C GLY A 85 -12.65 5.25 -2.86
N SER A 86 -12.68 6.01 -1.75
CA SER A 86 -12.76 7.47 -1.78
C SER A 86 -11.55 8.13 -2.46
N ILE A 87 -10.33 7.64 -2.19
CA ILE A 87 -9.11 8.12 -2.84
C ILE A 87 -9.19 7.91 -4.36
N LEU A 88 -9.57 6.71 -4.79
CA LEU A 88 -9.68 6.38 -6.21
C LEU A 88 -10.74 7.23 -6.91
N SER A 89 -11.92 7.43 -6.29
CA SER A 89 -12.95 8.29 -6.85
C SER A 89 -12.51 9.76 -6.98
N ALA A 90 -11.81 10.30 -5.97
CA ALA A 90 -11.25 11.64 -6.03
C ALA A 90 -10.22 11.78 -7.16
N LYS A 91 -9.27 10.84 -7.25
CA LYS A 91 -8.20 10.85 -8.27
C LYS A 91 -8.70 10.56 -9.68
N GLN A 92 -9.82 9.84 -9.82
CA GLN A 92 -10.47 9.64 -11.12
C GLN A 92 -11.05 10.93 -11.69
N GLY A 93 -11.67 11.78 -10.84
CA GLY A 93 -12.20 13.08 -11.26
C GLY A 93 -11.11 14.15 -11.45
N ASN A 94 -10.06 14.11 -10.63
CA ASN A 94 -8.90 14.97 -10.74
C ASN A 94 -7.63 14.18 -10.37
N PRO A 95 -6.75 13.83 -11.33
CA PRO A 95 -5.50 13.11 -11.05
C PRO A 95 -4.56 13.80 -10.05
N GLN A 96 -4.72 15.11 -9.82
CA GLN A 96 -3.97 15.92 -8.86
C GLN A 96 -4.76 16.20 -7.58
N ALA A 97 -5.87 15.48 -7.34
CA ALA A 97 -6.63 15.63 -6.10
C ALA A 97 -5.74 15.29 -4.90
N ASP A 98 -5.70 16.20 -3.94
CA ASP A 98 -5.05 15.96 -2.65
C ASP A 98 -5.89 14.96 -1.86
N THR A 99 -5.24 13.85 -1.48
CA THR A 99 -5.82 12.78 -0.68
C THR A 99 -4.96 12.45 0.54
N SER A 100 -4.00 13.31 0.89
CA SER A 100 -3.04 13.03 1.95
C SER A 100 -3.71 12.71 3.28
N GLU A 101 -4.80 13.38 3.65
CA GLU A 101 -5.55 13.06 4.88
C GLU A 101 -6.14 11.64 4.89
N LEU A 102 -6.61 11.16 3.74
CA LEU A 102 -7.16 9.80 3.62
C LEU A 102 -6.04 8.76 3.67
N GLU A 103 -4.91 9.07 3.03
CA GLU A 103 -3.71 8.22 3.05
C GLU A 103 -3.14 8.11 4.46
N THR A 104 -3.02 9.21 5.21
CA THR A 104 -2.60 9.20 6.62
C THR A 104 -3.54 8.40 7.52
N LYS A 105 -4.86 8.45 7.28
CA LYS A 105 -5.83 7.62 8.01
C LYS A 105 -5.61 6.14 7.71
N ILE A 106 -5.33 5.77 6.46
CA ILE A 106 -4.97 4.39 6.12
C ILE A 106 -3.69 3.99 6.85
N ASP A 107 -2.66 4.83 6.84
CA ASP A 107 -1.39 4.53 7.50
C ASP A 107 -1.57 4.27 8.99
N GLN A 108 -2.34 5.10 9.71
CA GLN A 108 -2.64 4.85 11.13
C GLN A 108 -3.34 3.51 11.34
N MET A 109 -4.34 3.19 10.51
CA MET A 109 -5.05 1.91 10.61
C MET A 109 -4.13 0.72 10.29
N VAL A 110 -3.15 0.89 9.42
CA VAL A 110 -2.15 -0.13 9.13
C VAL A 110 -1.17 -0.28 10.29
N TYR A 111 -0.75 0.81 10.93
CA TYR A 111 0.08 0.72 12.14
C TYR A 111 -0.64 -0.05 13.26
N ASP A 112 -1.90 0.27 13.51
CA ASP A 112 -2.74 -0.44 14.48
C ASP A 112 -2.91 -1.92 14.12
N LEU A 113 -3.06 -2.24 12.83
CA LEU A 113 -3.22 -3.60 12.33
C LEU A 113 -1.99 -4.49 12.58
N TYR A 114 -0.81 -3.89 12.58
CA TYR A 114 0.47 -4.57 12.82
C TYR A 114 0.95 -4.42 14.28
N ASP A 115 0.13 -3.83 15.15
CA ASP A 115 0.42 -3.62 16.57
C ASP A 115 1.71 -2.83 16.81
N LEU A 116 1.93 -1.78 16.01
CA LEU A 116 3.12 -0.95 16.11
C LEU A 116 3.03 0.07 17.23
N THR A 117 4.14 0.26 17.94
CA THR A 117 4.28 1.30 18.96
C THR A 117 4.60 2.66 18.36
N ASP A 118 4.32 3.75 19.09
CA ASP A 118 4.65 5.12 18.67
C ASP A 118 6.14 5.29 18.29
N LYS A 119 7.03 4.55 18.97
CA LYS A 119 8.48 4.58 18.67
C LYS A 119 8.79 3.95 17.31
N GLU A 120 8.15 2.82 16.99
CA GLU A 120 8.33 2.15 15.70
C GLU A 120 7.71 2.97 14.57
N ILE A 121 6.54 3.57 14.81
CA ILE A 121 5.91 4.51 13.88
C ILE A 121 6.85 5.69 13.61
N ALA A 122 7.47 6.27 14.63
CA ALA A 122 8.44 7.36 14.45
C ALA A 122 9.63 6.96 13.57
N ILE A 123 10.13 5.72 13.67
CA ILE A 123 11.20 5.20 12.79
C ILE A 123 10.71 5.12 11.34
N ILE A 124 9.49 4.62 11.12
CA ILE A 124 8.89 4.48 9.77
C ILE A 124 8.72 5.86 9.11
N GLU A 125 8.25 6.83 9.87
CA GLU A 125 7.98 8.20 9.44
C GLU A 125 9.25 9.07 9.31
N GLY A 126 10.43 8.52 9.60
CA GLY A 126 11.70 9.27 9.58
C GLY A 126 11.78 10.37 10.66
N LYS A 127 11.03 10.22 11.75
CA LYS A 127 10.96 11.12 12.92
C LYS A 127 11.70 10.56 14.15
N GLY A 128 12.31 9.38 14.04
CA GLY A 128 13.17 8.83 15.08
C GLY A 128 14.55 9.47 15.04
N GLU A 129 14.93 10.11 16.15
CA GLU A 129 16.30 10.58 16.43
C GLU A 129 17.26 9.42 16.73
#